data_AF-A0A2W4K8Q9-F1
#
_entry.id   AF-A0A2W4K8Q9-F1
#
_cell.length_a   1.000
_cell.length_b   1.000
_cell.length_c   1.000
_cell.angle_alpha   90.00
_cell.angle_beta   90.00
_cell.angle_gamma   90.00
#
_symmetry.space_group_name_H-M   'P 1'
#
loop_
_entity.id
_entity.type
_entity.pdbx_description
1 polymer ?
#
loop_
_entity_poly.entity_id
_entity_poly.type
_entity_poly.pdbx_seq_one_letter_code
_entity_poly.pdbx_strand_id
1 'polypeptide(L)'
;MKPASNALIISFLLLSGLSNGVRAEETTQTPQTPAVEEAAVKLPAFLETLKSAKLIEDSRVPANALKSDLRKAFEEAAKAGAGIKSEVVWLTHNASPAGRLYAVSLLKKLDPQTAKSTLEEFKQDRENVSYKHGGEVVHYSVGEIAIDQLSAHPIIVIDLP
;
A
#
# COMPACT_ATOMS: atom_id res chain seq x y z
N MET A 1 -48.75 -4.75 -25.78
CA MET A 1 -48.10 -5.36 -26.97
C MET A 1 -46.79 -5.99 -26.53
N LYS A 2 -46.43 -7.11 -27.19
CA LYS A 2 -45.51 -8.19 -26.77
C LYS A 2 -44.05 -7.77 -26.44
N PRO A 3 -43.35 -8.51 -25.56
CA PRO A 3 -41.89 -8.53 -25.47
C PRO A 3 -41.29 -9.49 -26.51
N ALA A 4 -40.13 -9.14 -27.09
CA ALA A 4 -39.37 -10.04 -27.94
C ALA A 4 -38.16 -10.58 -27.16
N SER A 5 -38.28 -11.86 -26.77
CA SER A 5 -37.19 -12.71 -26.31
C SER A 5 -36.30 -13.08 -27.49
N ASN A 6 -34.98 -12.98 -27.35
CA ASN A 6 -34.04 -13.71 -28.19
C ASN A 6 -33.14 -14.55 -27.30
N ALA A 7 -33.41 -15.85 -27.30
CA ALA A 7 -32.50 -16.89 -26.86
C ALA A 7 -31.51 -17.18 -28.00
N LEU A 8 -30.22 -17.32 -27.68
CA LEU A 8 -29.31 -18.07 -28.54
C LEU A 8 -28.52 -19.06 -27.69
N ILE A 9 -28.88 -20.32 -27.90
CA ILE A 9 -28.21 -21.54 -27.45
C ILE A 9 -27.07 -21.79 -28.44
N ILE A 10 -25.83 -21.97 -27.97
CA ILE A 10 -24.84 -22.76 -28.71
C ILE A 10 -24.09 -23.68 -27.75
N SER A 11 -24.13 -24.94 -28.15
CA SER A 11 -23.74 -26.16 -27.45
C SER A 11 -22.23 -26.43 -27.42
N PHE A 12 -21.82 -27.12 -26.35
CA PHE A 12 -20.90 -28.26 -26.27
C PHE A 12 -19.86 -28.48 -27.38
N LEU A 13 -18.59 -28.57 -26.96
CA LEU A 13 -17.65 -29.54 -27.50
C LEU A 13 -16.63 -29.93 -26.41
N LEU A 14 -16.86 -31.11 -25.83
CA LEU A 14 -15.85 -31.91 -25.14
C LEU A 14 -14.92 -32.51 -26.20
N LEU A 15 -13.61 -32.34 -26.05
CA LEU A 15 -12.64 -33.18 -26.74
C LEU A 15 -11.52 -33.58 -25.77
N SER A 16 -11.61 -34.83 -25.31
CA SER A 16 -10.55 -35.56 -24.63
C SER A 16 -9.50 -35.99 -25.66
N GLY A 17 -8.22 -35.69 -25.38
CA GLY A 17 -7.09 -36.20 -26.15
C GLY A 17 -5.94 -36.54 -25.22
N LEU A 18 -5.73 -37.84 -25.01
CA LEU A 18 -4.61 -38.41 -24.27
C LEU A 18 -3.43 -38.71 -25.23
N SER A 19 -2.22 -38.47 -24.74
CA SER A 19 -1.02 -39.31 -24.89
C SER A 19 0.09 -38.94 -25.89
N ASN A 20 1.32 -39.11 -25.36
CA ASN A 20 2.64 -39.30 -25.96
C ASN A 20 3.45 -38.10 -26.50
N GLY A 21 4.24 -37.52 -25.58
CA GLY A 21 5.70 -37.70 -25.56
C GLY A 21 6.49 -37.49 -26.84
N VAL A 22 7.06 -36.29 -27.00
CA VAL A 22 8.35 -36.08 -27.67
C VAL A 22 9.15 -35.05 -26.88
N ARG A 23 10.32 -35.49 -26.42
CA ARG A 23 11.36 -34.69 -25.78
C ARG A 23 12.07 -33.90 -26.88
N ALA A 24 11.87 -32.58 -26.91
CA ALA A 24 12.70 -31.66 -27.66
C ALA A 24 13.37 -30.71 -26.66
N GLU A 25 14.69 -30.78 -26.61
CA GLU A 25 15.54 -29.85 -25.87
C GLU A 25 15.54 -28.52 -26.62
N GLU A 26 14.65 -27.62 -26.22
CA GLU A 26 14.61 -26.25 -26.72
C GLU A 26 15.39 -25.36 -25.75
N THR A 27 16.65 -25.09 -26.11
CA THR A 27 17.48 -24.04 -25.51
C THR A 27 16.74 -22.71 -25.59
N THR A 28 15.94 -22.44 -24.57
CA THR A 28 15.26 -21.16 -24.38
C THR A 28 16.31 -20.20 -23.84
N GLN A 29 17.00 -19.50 -24.75
CA GLN A 29 17.64 -18.24 -24.42
C GLN A 29 16.53 -17.30 -23.96
N THR A 30 16.40 -17.16 -22.64
CA THR A 30 15.63 -16.10 -22.01
C THR A 30 16.05 -14.77 -22.65
N PRO A 31 15.14 -14.00 -23.26
CA PRO A 31 15.41 -12.63 -23.61
C PRO A 31 15.82 -11.92 -22.33
N GLN A 32 17.08 -11.53 -22.23
CA GLN A 32 17.54 -10.62 -21.18
C GLN A 32 16.91 -9.28 -21.50
N THR A 33 15.70 -9.05 -20.96
CA THR A 33 15.13 -7.72 -20.86
C THR A 33 16.20 -6.86 -20.19
N PRO A 34 16.65 -5.75 -20.80
CA PRO A 34 17.59 -4.85 -20.14
C PRO A 34 16.96 -4.47 -18.82
N ALA A 35 17.64 -4.81 -17.72
CA ALA A 35 17.27 -4.34 -16.41
C ALA A 35 17.24 -2.82 -16.50
N VAL A 36 16.03 -2.26 -16.58
CA VAL A 36 15.83 -0.83 -16.43
C VAL A 36 16.28 -0.57 -15.00
N GLU A 37 17.52 -0.10 -14.88
CA GLU A 37 18.10 0.38 -13.64
C GLU A 37 17.24 1.58 -13.22
N GLU A 38 16.17 1.27 -12.48
CA GLU A 38 15.27 2.25 -11.90
C GLU A 38 16.14 3.18 -11.06
N ALA A 39 16.35 4.40 -11.54
CA ALA A 39 17.17 5.39 -10.87
C ALA A 39 16.72 5.48 -9.41
N ALA A 40 17.56 5.01 -8.49
CA ALA A 40 17.19 4.87 -7.10
C ALA A 40 16.75 6.24 -6.56
N VAL A 41 15.45 6.37 -6.26
CA VAL A 41 14.89 7.58 -5.66
C VAL A 41 15.63 7.83 -4.34
N LYS A 42 16.43 8.89 -4.30
CA LYS A 42 17.20 9.25 -3.10
C LYS A 42 16.27 9.90 -2.09
N LEU A 43 15.79 9.14 -1.12
CA LEU A 43 14.91 9.65 -0.08
C LEU A 43 15.70 10.30 1.07
N PRO A 44 15.17 11.35 1.70
CA PRO A 44 15.71 11.85 2.96
C PRO A 44 15.57 10.80 4.07
N ALA A 45 16.44 10.87 5.08
CA ALA A 45 16.56 9.82 6.11
C ALA A 45 15.25 9.50 6.84
N PHE A 46 14.42 10.52 7.12
CA PHE A 46 13.12 10.32 7.74
C PHE A 46 12.15 9.55 6.82
N LEU A 47 12.20 9.75 5.50
CA LEU A 47 11.39 8.98 4.56
C LEU A 47 11.90 7.55 4.37
N GLU A 48 13.21 7.31 4.46
CA GLU A 48 13.76 5.93 4.48
C GLU A 48 13.29 5.16 5.72
N THR A 49 13.18 5.85 6.86
CA THR A 49 12.65 5.26 8.10
C THR A 49 11.17 4.90 7.94
N LEU A 50 10.37 5.78 7.34
CA LEU A 50 8.96 5.47 7.07
C LEU A 50 8.79 4.37 6.02
N LYS A 51 9.59 4.37 4.95
CA LYS A 51 9.57 3.36 3.87
C LYS A 51 9.70 1.94 4.41
N SER A 52 10.54 1.76 5.41
CA SER A 52 10.87 0.46 6.01
C SER A 52 10.12 0.16 7.32
N ALA A 53 9.13 0.99 7.67
CA ALA A 53 8.36 0.83 8.90
C ALA A 53 7.73 -0.57 9.00
N LYS A 54 7.83 -1.20 10.16
CA LYS A 54 7.31 -2.57 10.38
C LYS A 54 5.97 -2.61 11.10
N LEU A 55 5.63 -1.52 11.78
CA LEU A 55 4.42 -1.39 12.57
C LEU A 55 3.91 0.04 12.52
N ILE A 56 2.64 0.21 12.88
CA ILE A 56 2.00 1.50 13.13
C ILE A 56 1.93 1.70 14.64
N GLU A 57 2.35 2.87 15.11
CA GLU A 57 2.20 3.29 16.50
C GLU A 57 0.95 4.15 16.66
N ASP A 58 0.10 3.80 17.62
CA ASP A 58 -1.10 4.58 17.92
C ASP A 58 -0.75 6.00 18.41
N SER A 59 -1.16 7.02 17.67
CA SER A 59 -0.96 8.42 18.02
C SER A 59 -1.80 8.89 19.22
N ARG A 60 -2.79 8.11 19.65
CA ARG A 60 -3.60 8.39 20.87
C ARG A 60 -2.83 8.08 22.15
N VAL A 61 -1.71 7.37 22.06
CA VAL A 61 -0.81 7.18 23.20
C VAL A 61 -0.03 8.49 23.38
N PRO A 62 -0.03 9.10 24.58
CA PRO A 62 0.56 10.42 24.81
C PRO A 62 2.03 10.46 24.38
N ALA A 63 2.44 11.55 23.71
CA ALA A 63 3.73 11.71 23.03
C ALA A 63 4.97 11.37 23.90
N ASN A 64 4.85 11.56 25.21
CA ASN A 64 5.86 11.24 26.23
C ASN A 64 6.09 9.72 26.41
N ALA A 65 5.20 8.86 25.92
CA ALA A 65 5.34 7.41 25.98
C ALA A 65 5.94 6.78 24.69
N LEU A 66 6.02 7.51 23.58
CA LEU A 66 6.50 7.00 22.30
C LEU A 66 7.67 7.84 21.74
N LYS A 67 8.87 7.63 22.29
CA LYS A 67 10.15 8.19 21.78
C LYS A 67 10.73 7.36 20.63
N SER A 68 9.91 6.75 19.79
CA SER A 68 10.40 5.90 18.70
C SER A 68 11.03 6.75 17.60
N ASP A 69 11.99 6.18 16.87
CA ASP A 69 12.56 6.85 15.70
C ASP A 69 11.53 6.99 14.57
N LEU A 70 10.54 6.10 14.54
CA LEU A 70 9.42 6.16 13.61
C LEU A 70 8.55 7.40 13.84
N ARG A 71 8.24 7.72 15.10
CA ARG A 71 7.49 8.93 15.44
C ARG A 71 8.25 10.19 15.09
N LYS A 72 9.56 10.25 15.38
CA LYS A 72 10.42 11.38 15.00
C LYS A 72 10.45 11.57 13.49
N ALA A 73 10.64 10.48 12.73
CA ALA A 73 10.66 10.51 11.28
C ALA A 73 9.32 10.99 10.69
N PHE A 74 8.20 10.55 11.26
CA PHE A 74 6.87 11.01 10.85
C PHE A 74 6.66 12.51 11.12
N GLU A 75 7.06 13.00 12.29
CA GLU A 75 6.98 14.43 12.64
C GLU A 75 7.89 15.28 11.75
N GLU A 76 9.10 14.80 11.44
CA GLU A 76 10.03 15.49 10.54
C GLU A 76 9.49 15.56 9.11
N ALA A 77 8.94 14.45 8.60
CA ALA A 77 8.27 14.42 7.29
C ALA A 77 7.11 15.41 7.24
N ALA A 78 6.29 15.45 8.29
CA ALA A 78 5.15 16.34 8.35
C ALA A 78 5.56 17.83 8.46
N LYS A 79 6.74 18.14 9.02
CA LYS A 79 7.34 19.50 9.04
C LYS A 79 7.95 19.89 7.69
N ALA A 80 8.48 18.94 6.91
CA ALA A 80 9.03 19.21 5.58
C ALA A 80 7.96 19.72 4.59
N GLY A 81 6.70 19.39 4.82
CA GLY A 81 5.56 19.98 4.10
C GLY A 81 5.51 19.58 2.62
N ALA A 82 5.08 20.51 1.76
CA ALA A 82 4.86 20.23 0.34
C ALA A 82 6.13 19.85 -0.44
N GLY A 83 7.33 20.18 0.07
CA GLY A 83 8.61 19.90 -0.58
C GLY A 83 8.96 18.42 -0.73
N ILE A 84 8.24 17.53 -0.03
CA ILE A 84 8.41 16.07 -0.11
C ILE A 84 7.22 15.36 -0.77
N LYS A 85 6.28 16.10 -1.38
CA LYS A 85 5.02 15.52 -1.88
C LYS A 85 5.26 14.38 -2.87
N SER A 86 6.18 14.56 -3.82
CA SER A 86 6.52 13.56 -4.84
C SER A 86 7.01 12.25 -4.22
N GLU A 87 7.89 12.35 -3.24
CA GLU A 87 8.49 11.22 -2.53
C GLU A 87 7.44 10.51 -1.67
N VAL A 88 6.54 11.27 -1.03
CA VAL A 88 5.44 10.70 -0.26
C VAL A 88 4.47 9.94 -1.17
N VAL A 89 4.13 10.47 -2.36
CA VAL A 89 3.32 9.73 -3.35
C VAL A 89 4.06 8.49 -3.83
N TRP A 90 5.37 8.56 -4.05
CA TRP A 90 6.14 7.37 -4.41
C TRP A 90 6.09 6.30 -3.31
N LEU A 91 6.16 6.70 -2.04
CA LEU A 91 6.07 5.80 -0.89
C LEU A 91 4.72 5.10 -0.76
N THR A 92 3.61 5.67 -1.24
CA THR A 92 2.31 4.98 -1.16
C THR A 92 2.24 3.73 -2.04
N HIS A 93 3.22 3.49 -2.92
CA HIS A 93 3.27 2.28 -3.74
C HIS A 93 4.49 1.39 -3.44
N ASN A 94 5.57 1.97 -2.92
CA ASN A 94 6.86 1.29 -2.83
C ASN A 94 7.36 1.04 -1.40
N ALA A 95 6.64 1.52 -0.39
CA ALA A 95 6.97 1.26 1.00
C ALA A 95 6.42 -0.09 1.50
N SER A 96 6.84 -0.49 2.71
CA SER A 96 6.21 -1.56 3.46
C SER A 96 4.72 -1.26 3.74
N PRO A 97 3.90 -2.25 4.15
CA PRO A 97 2.49 -2.03 4.50
C PRO A 97 2.26 -0.88 5.49
N ALA A 98 3.03 -0.85 6.60
CA ALA A 98 2.97 0.25 7.56
C ALA A 98 3.48 1.58 6.96
N GLY A 99 4.55 1.53 6.16
CA GLY A 99 5.12 2.70 5.51
C GLY A 99 4.17 3.36 4.52
N ARG A 100 3.42 2.57 3.74
CA ARG A 100 2.36 3.08 2.84
C ARG A 100 1.26 3.80 3.63
N LEU A 101 0.87 3.25 4.77
CA LEU A 101 -0.14 3.85 5.65
C LEU A 101 0.35 5.14 6.33
N TYR A 102 1.63 5.23 6.70
CA TYR A 102 2.24 6.50 7.11
C TYR A 102 2.30 7.52 5.97
N ALA A 103 2.73 7.09 4.77
CA ALA A 103 2.83 7.96 3.61
C ALA A 103 1.47 8.56 3.22
N VAL A 104 0.42 7.74 3.14
CA VAL A 104 -0.92 8.25 2.81
C VAL A 104 -1.47 9.15 3.93
N SER A 105 -1.11 8.89 5.19
CA SER A 105 -1.44 9.79 6.30
C SER A 105 -0.78 11.16 6.15
N LEU A 106 0.49 11.21 5.69
CA LEU A 106 1.15 12.48 5.32
C LEU A 106 0.45 13.16 4.15
N LEU A 107 0.05 12.41 3.11
CA LEU A 107 -0.70 12.95 1.98
C LEU A 107 -2.01 13.59 2.41
N LYS A 108 -2.69 13.14 3.47
CA LYS A 108 -3.93 13.80 3.94
C LYS A 108 -3.71 15.29 4.24
N LYS A 109 -2.50 15.71 4.63
CA LYS A 109 -2.14 17.12 4.83
C LYS A 109 -1.63 17.80 3.55
N LEU A 110 -0.88 17.08 2.71
CA LEU A 110 -0.20 17.64 1.52
C LEU A 110 -1.11 17.70 0.28
N ASP A 111 -1.96 16.70 0.12
CA ASP A 111 -2.90 16.50 -0.99
C ASP A 111 -4.06 15.59 -0.54
N PRO A 112 -5.09 16.15 0.11
CA PRO A 112 -6.20 15.39 0.67
C PRO A 112 -6.97 14.57 -0.38
N GLN A 113 -7.03 15.05 -1.62
CA GLN A 113 -7.76 14.39 -2.69
C GLN A 113 -7.03 13.13 -3.14
N THR A 114 -5.72 13.22 -3.38
CA THR A 114 -4.89 12.06 -3.70
C THR A 114 -4.90 11.07 -2.54
N ALA A 115 -4.74 11.54 -1.30
CA ALA A 115 -4.79 10.69 -0.11
C ALA A 115 -6.09 9.90 0.00
N LYS A 116 -7.24 10.55 -0.25
CA LYS A 116 -8.54 9.88 -0.22
C LYS A 116 -8.64 8.80 -1.30
N SER A 117 -8.20 9.08 -2.53
CA SER A 117 -8.19 8.08 -3.61
C SER A 117 -7.35 6.86 -3.24
N THR A 118 -6.12 7.10 -2.76
CA THR A 118 -5.20 6.05 -2.33
C THR A 118 -5.78 5.21 -1.17
N LEU A 119 -6.44 5.84 -0.20
CA LEU A 119 -7.11 5.11 0.88
C LEU A 119 -8.27 4.25 0.38
N GLU A 120 -9.05 4.73 -0.59
CA GLU A 120 -10.12 3.93 -1.19
C GLU A 120 -9.58 2.70 -1.93
N GLU A 121 -8.43 2.83 -2.60
CA GLU A 121 -7.72 1.70 -3.23
C GLU A 121 -7.22 0.70 -2.18
N PHE A 122 -6.65 1.19 -1.08
CA PHE A 122 -6.13 0.35 0.01
C PHE A 122 -7.20 -0.49 0.71
N LYS A 123 -8.49 -0.14 0.65
CA LYS A 123 -9.57 -0.94 1.28
C LYS A 123 -9.60 -2.39 0.82
N GLN A 124 -9.07 -2.70 -0.36
CA GLN A 124 -9.00 -4.06 -0.89
C GLN A 124 -7.72 -4.80 -0.51
N ASP A 125 -6.73 -4.09 0.06
CA ASP A 125 -5.42 -4.61 0.44
C ASP A 125 -5.51 -5.51 1.69
N ARG A 126 -5.03 -6.74 1.52
CA ARG A 126 -5.05 -7.80 2.54
C ARG A 126 -3.69 -8.05 3.18
N GLU A 127 -2.66 -7.26 2.83
CA GLU A 127 -1.36 -7.36 3.48
C GLU A 127 -1.49 -7.04 4.98
N ASN A 128 -0.80 -7.83 5.81
CA ASN A 128 -0.83 -7.67 7.25
C ASN A 128 0.05 -6.50 7.69
N VAL A 129 -0.45 -5.71 8.63
CA VAL A 129 0.27 -4.65 9.32
C VAL A 129 0.18 -4.86 10.82
N SER A 130 1.31 -4.68 11.51
CA SER A 130 1.34 -4.70 12.96
C SER A 130 0.95 -3.33 13.50
N TYR A 131 0.05 -3.28 14.47
CA TYR A 131 -0.41 -2.06 15.12
C TYR A 131 -0.13 -2.14 16.62
N LYS A 132 0.56 -1.14 17.16
CA LYS A 132 0.95 -1.08 18.57
C LYS A 132 0.07 -0.10 19.32
N HIS A 133 -0.68 -0.61 20.30
CA HIS A 133 -1.57 0.17 21.17
C HIS A 133 -1.36 -0.23 22.63
N GLY A 134 -1.12 0.74 23.51
CA GLY A 134 -1.03 0.48 24.96
C GLY A 134 0.07 -0.51 25.39
N GLY A 135 1.06 -0.79 24.53
CA GLY A 135 2.11 -1.79 24.77
C GLY A 135 1.84 -3.16 24.15
N GLU A 136 0.62 -3.41 23.67
CA GLU A 136 0.25 -4.62 22.93
C GLU A 136 0.47 -4.41 21.42
N VAL A 137 0.75 -5.51 20.72
CA VAL A 137 0.85 -5.54 19.25
C VAL A 137 -0.27 -6.43 18.73
N VAL A 138 -1.12 -5.86 17.89
CA VAL A 138 -2.20 -6.55 17.18
C VAL A 138 -1.95 -6.49 15.68
N HIS A 139 -2.62 -7.34 14.92
CA HIS A 139 -2.48 -7.42 13.46
C HIS A 139 -3.79 -7.03 12.80
N TYR A 140 -3.70 -6.14 11.82
CA TYR A 140 -4.80 -5.74 10.94
C TYR A 140 -4.36 -5.89 9.49
N SER A 141 -5.30 -5.87 8.56
CA SER A 141 -4.96 -5.67 7.15
C SER A 141 -4.75 -4.19 6.84
N VAL A 142 -3.98 -3.90 5.79
CA VAL A 142 -3.85 -2.52 5.27
C VAL A 142 -5.23 -1.92 4.98
N GLY A 143 -6.14 -2.69 4.39
CA GLY A 143 -7.51 -2.27 4.12
C GLY A 143 -8.34 -1.94 5.36
N GLU A 144 -8.21 -2.70 6.45
CA GLU A 144 -8.88 -2.37 7.72
C GLU A 144 -8.40 -1.02 8.25
N ILE A 145 -7.09 -0.79 8.27
CA ILE A 145 -6.54 0.51 8.68
C ILE A 145 -6.97 1.63 7.73
N ALA A 146 -7.03 1.37 6.42
CA ALA A 146 -7.47 2.37 5.44
C ALA A 146 -8.92 2.82 5.67
N ILE A 147 -9.81 1.89 6.03
CA ILE A 147 -11.20 2.20 6.42
C ILE A 147 -11.20 3.12 7.65
N ASP A 148 -10.42 2.78 8.68
CA ASP A 148 -10.32 3.59 9.90
C ASP A 148 -9.76 5.00 9.60
N GLN A 149 -8.81 5.11 8.67
CA GLN A 149 -8.24 6.38 8.23
C GLN A 149 -9.22 7.28 7.47
N LEU A 150 -10.25 6.70 6.85
CA LEU A 150 -11.33 7.43 6.17
C LEU A 150 -12.46 7.83 7.14
N SER A 151 -12.45 7.33 8.37
CA SER A 151 -13.46 7.65 9.38
C SER A 151 -13.31 9.06 9.95
N ALA A 152 -14.29 9.50 10.73
CA ALA A 152 -14.22 10.75 11.49
C ALA A 152 -13.11 10.74 12.58
N HIS A 153 -12.57 9.57 12.93
CA HIS A 153 -11.59 9.38 13.98
C HIS A 153 -10.41 8.54 13.46
N PRO A 154 -9.55 9.12 12.60
CA PRO A 154 -8.39 8.40 12.06
C PRO A 154 -7.42 8.00 13.17
N ILE A 155 -6.82 6.81 13.04
CA ILE A 155 -5.93 6.23 14.06
C ILE A 155 -4.46 6.67 13.95
N ILE A 156 -4.08 7.26 12.81
CA ILE A 156 -2.77 7.89 12.59
C ILE A 156 -3.06 9.36 12.40
N VAL A 157 -2.74 10.16 13.40
CA VAL A 157 -3.03 11.59 13.41
C VAL A 157 -1.73 12.38 13.31
N ILE A 158 -1.76 13.38 12.43
CA ILE A 158 -0.74 14.41 12.35
C ILE A 158 -1.18 15.57 13.25
N ASP A 159 -0.93 15.44 14.55
CA ASP A 159 -1.02 16.57 15.48
C ASP A 159 0.29 17.34 15.40
N LEU A 160 0.41 18.21 14.40
CA LEU A 160 1.45 19.22 14.36
C LEU A 160 0.85 20.56 14.81
N PRO A 161 1.56 21.34 15.65
CA PRO A 161 1.17 22.70 15.97
C PRO A 161 1.17 23.61 14.74
#